data_AF-A0A8R7U8M4-F1
#
_entry.id   AF-A0A8R7U8M4-F1
#
_cell.length_a   1.000
_cell.length_b   1.000
_cell.length_c   1.000
_cell.angle_alpha   90.00
_cell.angle_beta   90.00
_cell.angle_gamma   90.00
#
_symmetry.space_group_name_H-M   'P 1'
#
loop_
_entity.id
_entity.type
_entity.pdbx_description
1 polymer ?
#
loop_
_entity_poly.entity_id
_entity_poly.type
_entity_poly.pdbx_seq_one_letter_code
_entity_poly.pdbx_strand_id
1 'polypeptide(L)'
;MEDLVLKKKSIHPGDSLETHFQKVDKLKVLSESLANSSAKAEKRIMENRLQREESLSFKITKTNEVSITEKELEGEISGLQKRRGQLEVELSKVNTKLNVTVVKLKKTREEKDQFDEASNQIVLHLKAKEDELSRSVASSKVEASTVRAWINFLEDTWKLQSLYEEIKEKQANDELDRCGVCFVNLIKHHVSACVDELNTSVDCIKTFVDNLKIFSDRSVSTDDGGLSKQSNPRKYLEEEYLETEKKVVTAFSLADNIRALTFSNPERKTRLDDPEVKNLFASIDRLRVEFESVPRPVLQIEINEKEEGSRRTRSPSSKGGGGGTPTHSRTESPIAAQLRTRLPSESDSEPGKFDQDYREYGADDIGGGEFDDLEGELRSGF
;
A
#
# COMPACT_ATOMS: atom_id res chain seq x y z
N MET A 1 -111.92 73.07 -155.45
CA MET A 1 -111.25 71.77 -155.13
C MET A 1 -109.73 71.99 -154.97
N GLU A 2 -109.17 72.90 -154.16
CA GLU A 2 -109.42 73.44 -152.80
C GLU A 2 -109.13 72.52 -151.59
N ASP A 3 -108.93 71.21 -151.73
CA ASP A 3 -108.69 70.35 -150.55
C ASP A 3 -107.31 69.68 -150.46
N LEU A 4 -106.49 69.72 -151.52
CA LEU A 4 -105.04 69.39 -151.41
C LEU A 4 -104.14 70.62 -151.28
N VAL A 5 -104.76 71.77 -151.00
CA VAL A 5 -104.15 73.02 -150.52
C VAL A 5 -103.83 72.98 -149.02
N LEU A 6 -104.26 71.96 -148.25
CA LEU A 6 -104.17 72.02 -146.78
C LEU A 6 -103.25 71.02 -146.07
N LYS A 7 -102.64 70.03 -146.74
CA LYS A 7 -101.86 68.99 -146.03
C LYS A 7 -100.38 68.84 -146.36
N LYS A 8 -99.83 69.74 -147.18
CA LYS A 8 -98.37 69.74 -147.46
C LYS A 8 -97.69 71.09 -147.25
N LYS A 9 -98.30 71.95 -146.41
CA LYS A 9 -97.59 72.94 -145.59
C LYS A 9 -97.25 72.25 -144.27
N SER A 10 -95.99 71.87 -144.03
CA SER A 10 -95.38 71.75 -142.68
C SER A 10 -94.08 70.93 -142.68
N ILE A 11 -93.09 71.23 -143.53
CA ILE A 11 -91.72 70.79 -143.25
C ILE A 11 -90.72 71.87 -143.73
N HIS A 12 -90.39 72.80 -142.83
CA HIS A 12 -89.07 73.44 -142.80
C HIS A 12 -88.09 72.40 -142.24
N PRO A 13 -86.81 72.34 -142.69
CA PRO A 13 -85.82 73.26 -142.13
C PRO A 13 -84.62 73.59 -143.04
N GLY A 14 -84.12 74.81 -142.91
CA GLY A 14 -82.80 75.23 -143.37
C GLY A 14 -82.40 76.44 -142.56
N ASP A 15 -81.39 76.29 -141.70
CA ASP A 15 -80.87 77.39 -140.90
C ASP A 15 -80.25 78.48 -141.80
N SER A 16 -80.36 79.75 -141.40
CA SER A 16 -79.63 80.85 -142.04
C SER A 16 -78.11 80.76 -141.78
N LEU A 17 -77.29 81.44 -142.59
CA LEU A 17 -75.83 81.47 -142.45
C LEU A 17 -75.35 81.91 -141.05
N GLU A 18 -76.10 82.81 -140.41
CA GLU A 18 -75.86 83.29 -139.04
C GLU A 18 -76.07 82.17 -138.00
N THR A 19 -77.15 81.39 -138.15
CA THR A 19 -77.42 80.20 -137.33
C THR A 19 -76.39 79.08 -137.54
N HIS A 20 -75.80 78.97 -138.74
CA HIS A 20 -74.70 78.04 -138.99
C HIS A 20 -73.40 78.46 -138.28
N PHE A 21 -72.98 79.73 -138.36
CA PHE A 21 -71.83 80.24 -137.61
C PHE A 21 -72.01 80.06 -136.11
N GLN A 22 -73.20 80.38 -135.57
CA GLN A 22 -73.51 80.12 -134.15
C GLN A 22 -73.44 78.64 -133.77
N LYS A 23 -73.87 77.72 -134.65
CA LYS A 23 -73.76 76.27 -134.41
C LYS A 23 -72.31 75.80 -134.41
N VAL A 24 -71.49 76.27 -135.36
CA VAL A 24 -70.05 75.94 -135.43
C VAL A 24 -69.31 76.52 -134.23
N ASP A 25 -69.62 77.74 -133.81
CA ASP A 25 -69.01 78.37 -132.65
C ASP A 25 -69.39 77.64 -131.34
N LYS A 26 -70.66 77.26 -131.18
CA LYS A 26 -71.11 76.36 -130.11
C LYS A 26 -70.39 75.01 -130.14
N LEU A 27 -70.16 74.42 -131.31
CA LEU A 27 -69.42 73.16 -131.45
C LEU A 27 -67.93 73.32 -131.13
N LYS A 28 -67.30 74.44 -131.50
CA LYS A 28 -65.92 74.76 -131.10
C LYS A 28 -65.80 74.93 -129.60
N VAL A 29 -66.70 75.69 -128.98
CA VAL A 29 -66.76 75.85 -127.52
C VAL A 29 -67.00 74.50 -126.84
N LEU A 30 -67.90 73.66 -127.36
CA LEU A 30 -68.12 72.31 -126.85
C LEU A 30 -66.88 71.42 -127.01
N SER A 31 -66.17 71.52 -128.14
CA SER A 31 -64.92 70.78 -128.39
C SER A 31 -63.81 71.22 -127.44
N GLU A 32 -63.60 72.52 -127.26
CA GLU A 32 -62.63 73.06 -126.30
C GLU A 32 -63.01 72.73 -124.85
N SER A 33 -64.30 72.77 -124.51
CA SER A 33 -64.79 72.39 -123.19
C SER A 33 -64.62 70.89 -122.93
N LEU A 34 -64.88 70.05 -123.94
CA LEU A 34 -64.65 68.60 -123.88
C LEU A 34 -63.16 68.28 -123.80
N ALA A 35 -62.31 68.96 -124.56
CA ALA A 35 -60.86 68.83 -124.50
C ALA A 35 -60.31 69.28 -123.13
N ASN A 36 -60.76 70.41 -122.60
CA ASN A 36 -60.42 70.88 -121.24
C ASN A 36 -60.92 69.90 -120.16
N SER A 37 -62.10 69.33 -120.34
CA SER A 37 -62.65 68.31 -119.43
C SER A 37 -61.82 67.01 -119.48
N SER A 38 -61.45 66.55 -120.68
CA SER A 38 -60.57 65.38 -120.88
C SER A 38 -59.20 65.62 -120.25
N ALA A 39 -58.56 66.75 -120.52
CA ALA A 39 -57.26 67.10 -119.94
C ALA A 39 -57.33 67.18 -118.40
N LYS A 40 -58.42 67.70 -117.83
CA LYS A 40 -58.65 67.73 -116.38
C LYS A 40 -58.87 66.33 -115.80
N ALA A 41 -59.56 65.45 -116.51
CA ALA A 41 -59.74 64.05 -116.11
C ALA A 41 -58.42 63.26 -116.19
N GLU A 42 -57.66 63.42 -117.26
CA GLU A 42 -56.33 62.84 -117.44
C GLU A 42 -55.37 63.30 -116.34
N LYS A 43 -55.34 64.60 -116.02
CA LYS A 43 -54.55 65.13 -114.90
C LYS A 43 -54.93 64.47 -113.58
N ARG A 44 -56.22 64.30 -113.27
CA ARG A 44 -56.66 63.59 -112.05
C ARG A 44 -56.29 62.12 -112.05
N ILE A 45 -56.33 61.44 -113.19
CA ILE A 45 -55.89 60.04 -113.31
C ILE A 45 -54.38 59.94 -113.03
N MET A 46 -53.58 60.85 -113.59
CA MET A 46 -52.14 60.90 -113.32
C MET A 46 -51.85 61.18 -111.84
N GLU A 47 -52.50 62.17 -111.24
CA GLU A 47 -52.37 62.50 -109.81
C GLU A 47 -52.75 61.31 -108.92
N ASN A 48 -53.85 60.62 -109.21
CA ASN A 48 -54.28 59.44 -108.45
C ASN A 48 -53.30 58.26 -108.61
N ARG A 49 -52.76 58.05 -109.82
CA ARG A 49 -51.73 57.04 -110.07
C ARG A 49 -50.46 57.35 -109.28
N LEU A 50 -50.03 58.60 -109.26
CA LEU A 50 -48.88 59.07 -108.49
C LEU A 50 -49.09 58.83 -106.98
N GLN A 51 -50.21 59.28 -106.42
CA GLN A 51 -50.53 59.07 -105.00
C GLN A 51 -50.59 57.58 -104.61
N ARG A 52 -51.12 56.73 -105.51
CA ARG A 52 -51.13 55.28 -105.32
C ARG A 52 -49.71 54.70 -105.34
N GLU A 53 -48.87 55.14 -106.26
CA GLU A 53 -47.47 54.72 -106.37
C GLU A 53 -46.67 55.13 -105.12
N GLU A 54 -46.84 56.37 -104.64
CA GLU A 54 -46.25 56.87 -103.40
C GLU A 54 -46.69 56.04 -102.18
N SER A 55 -47.98 55.70 -102.07
CA SER A 55 -48.50 54.86 -100.99
C SER A 55 -47.93 53.43 -101.02
N LEU A 56 -47.79 52.83 -102.21
CA LEU A 56 -47.16 51.53 -102.38
C LEU A 56 -45.66 51.57 -102.03
N SER A 57 -44.94 52.59 -102.49
CA SER A 57 -43.54 52.80 -102.18
C SER A 57 -43.31 52.97 -100.67
N PHE A 58 -44.15 53.78 -100.01
CA PHE A 58 -44.14 53.92 -98.54
C PHE A 58 -44.42 52.60 -97.83
N LYS A 59 -45.46 51.86 -98.26
CA LYS A 59 -45.79 50.54 -97.69
C LYS A 59 -44.63 49.57 -97.81
N ILE A 60 -43.98 49.49 -98.99
CA ILE A 60 -42.82 48.64 -99.22
C ILE A 60 -41.67 49.05 -98.30
N THR A 61 -41.35 50.34 -98.24
CA THR A 61 -40.28 50.87 -97.37
C THR A 61 -40.55 50.55 -95.91
N LYS A 62 -41.77 50.79 -95.43
CA LYS A 62 -42.14 50.52 -94.04
C LYS A 62 -42.13 49.02 -93.71
N THR A 63 -42.56 48.18 -94.65
CA THR A 63 -42.49 46.71 -94.50
C THR A 63 -41.04 46.24 -94.38
N ASN A 64 -40.14 46.79 -95.19
CA ASN A 64 -38.71 46.47 -95.13
C ASN A 64 -38.07 46.94 -93.81
N GLU A 65 -38.36 48.16 -93.35
CA GLU A 65 -37.90 48.68 -92.06
C GLU A 65 -38.36 47.78 -90.90
N VAL A 66 -39.66 47.44 -90.86
CA VAL A 66 -40.21 46.52 -89.85
C VAL A 66 -39.53 45.15 -89.92
N SER A 67 -39.32 44.59 -91.12
CA SER A 67 -38.65 43.31 -91.28
C SER A 67 -37.18 43.34 -90.82
N ILE A 68 -36.47 44.46 -91.02
CA ILE A 68 -35.10 44.62 -90.50
C ILE A 68 -35.12 44.66 -88.97
N THR A 69 -36.02 45.46 -88.37
CA THR A 69 -36.13 45.55 -86.91
C THR A 69 -36.55 44.23 -86.27
N GLU A 70 -37.43 43.46 -86.91
CA GLU A 70 -37.86 42.14 -86.45
C GLU A 70 -36.68 41.16 -86.42
N LYS A 71 -35.87 41.13 -87.48
CA LYS A 71 -34.64 40.31 -87.54
C LYS A 71 -33.60 40.72 -86.49
N GLU A 72 -33.46 42.01 -86.21
CA GLU A 72 -32.57 42.51 -85.16
C GLU A 72 -33.04 42.05 -83.77
N LEU A 73 -34.33 42.18 -83.47
CA LEU A 73 -34.94 41.71 -82.23
C LEU A 73 -34.85 40.18 -82.07
N GLU A 74 -35.08 39.41 -83.14
CA GLU A 74 -34.87 37.96 -83.14
C GLU A 74 -33.43 37.60 -82.79
N GLY A 75 -32.46 38.33 -83.34
CA GLY A 75 -31.04 38.21 -83.01
C GLY A 75 -30.75 38.51 -81.55
N GLU A 76 -31.31 39.60 -81.00
CA GLU A 76 -31.18 39.98 -79.60
C GLU A 76 -31.79 38.92 -78.67
N ILE A 77 -33.01 38.44 -78.96
CA ILE A 77 -33.68 37.38 -78.21
C ILE A 77 -32.82 36.11 -78.18
N SER A 78 -32.28 35.71 -79.34
CA SER A 78 -31.38 34.55 -79.44
C SER A 78 -30.13 34.73 -78.57
N GLY A 79 -29.51 35.91 -78.62
CA GLY A 79 -28.35 36.26 -77.78
C GLY A 79 -28.66 36.22 -76.28
N LEU A 80 -29.79 36.79 -75.86
CA LEU A 80 -30.25 36.80 -74.47
C LEU A 80 -30.57 35.38 -73.96
N GLN A 81 -31.22 34.54 -74.76
CA GLN A 81 -31.50 33.14 -74.41
C GLN A 81 -30.21 32.34 -74.22
N LYS A 82 -29.21 32.51 -75.10
CA LYS A 82 -27.90 31.87 -74.95
C LYS A 82 -27.21 32.30 -73.65
N ARG A 83 -27.25 33.60 -73.32
CA ARG A 83 -26.66 34.12 -72.08
C ARG A 83 -27.39 33.62 -70.83
N ARG A 84 -28.73 33.49 -70.88
CA ARG A 84 -29.53 32.87 -69.81
C ARG A 84 -29.08 31.44 -69.54
N GLY A 85 -28.94 30.61 -70.58
CA GLY A 85 -28.48 29.22 -70.43
C GLY A 85 -27.06 29.11 -69.82
N GLN A 86 -26.14 30.00 -70.20
CA GLN A 86 -24.80 30.05 -69.60
C GLN A 86 -24.85 30.41 -68.10
N LEU A 87 -25.69 31.36 -67.72
CA LEU A 87 -25.87 31.74 -66.31
C LEU A 87 -26.52 30.62 -65.49
N GLU A 88 -27.48 29.89 -66.04
CA GLU A 88 -28.09 28.72 -65.39
C GLU A 88 -27.07 27.62 -65.11
N VAL A 89 -26.15 27.36 -66.04
CA VAL A 89 -25.07 26.38 -65.86
C VAL A 89 -24.09 26.80 -64.76
N GLU A 90 -23.63 28.05 -64.77
CA GLU A 90 -22.73 28.54 -63.70
C GLU A 90 -23.44 28.59 -62.34
N LEU A 91 -24.72 28.95 -62.29
CA LEU A 91 -25.52 28.90 -61.06
C LEU A 91 -25.62 27.45 -60.52
N SER A 92 -25.90 26.47 -61.39
CA SER A 92 -25.94 25.06 -61.00
C SER A 92 -24.60 24.57 -60.46
N LYS A 93 -23.49 24.97 -61.08
CA LYS A 93 -22.12 24.65 -60.64
C LYS A 93 -21.78 25.28 -59.30
N VAL A 94 -22.11 26.56 -59.09
CA VAL A 94 -21.93 27.25 -57.80
C VAL A 94 -22.79 26.59 -56.72
N ASN A 95 -24.05 26.26 -57.02
CA ASN A 95 -24.94 25.60 -56.08
C ASN A 95 -24.43 24.21 -55.67
N THR A 96 -23.89 23.43 -56.62
CA THR A 96 -23.28 22.14 -56.33
C THR A 96 -22.06 22.29 -55.42
N LYS A 97 -21.16 23.24 -55.73
CA LYS A 97 -19.99 23.54 -54.89
C LYS A 97 -20.39 24.02 -53.49
N LEU A 98 -21.40 24.88 -53.40
CA LEU A 98 -21.93 25.39 -52.14
C LEU A 98 -22.49 24.25 -51.28
N ASN A 99 -23.26 23.34 -51.85
CA ASN A 99 -23.78 22.19 -51.12
C ASN A 99 -22.65 21.29 -50.60
N VAL A 100 -21.64 21.03 -51.43
CA VAL A 100 -20.46 20.24 -51.01
C VAL A 100 -19.71 20.93 -49.87
N THR A 101 -19.48 22.24 -49.94
CA THR A 101 -18.78 22.97 -48.88
C THR A 101 -19.59 23.07 -47.60
N VAL A 102 -20.91 23.22 -47.68
CA VAL A 102 -21.83 23.20 -46.52
C VAL A 102 -21.79 21.86 -45.81
N VAL A 103 -21.86 20.74 -46.55
CA VAL A 103 -21.76 19.39 -45.96
C VAL A 103 -20.40 19.18 -45.30
N LYS A 104 -19.31 19.59 -45.95
CA LYS A 104 -17.95 19.52 -45.35
C LYS A 104 -17.86 20.34 -44.08
N LEU A 105 -18.38 21.58 -44.08
CA LEU A 105 -18.41 22.44 -42.91
C LEU A 105 -19.19 21.78 -41.75
N LYS A 106 -20.34 21.18 -42.05
CA LYS A 106 -21.14 20.46 -41.04
C LYS A 106 -20.35 19.31 -40.42
N LYS A 107 -19.74 18.46 -41.26
CA LYS A 107 -18.89 17.35 -40.80
C LYS A 107 -17.74 17.83 -39.91
N THR A 108 -17.01 18.87 -40.33
CA THR A 108 -15.89 19.40 -39.52
C THR A 108 -16.35 19.99 -38.17
N ARG A 109 -17.56 20.54 -38.09
CA ARG A 109 -18.13 21.02 -36.82
C ARG A 109 -18.50 19.86 -35.90
N GLU A 110 -19.13 18.82 -36.44
CA GLU A 110 -19.47 17.60 -35.70
C GLU A 110 -18.20 16.90 -35.17
N GLU A 111 -17.14 16.80 -35.97
CA GLU A 111 -15.83 16.26 -35.53
C GLU A 111 -15.20 17.11 -34.41
N LYS A 112 -15.26 18.44 -34.52
CA LYS A 112 -14.77 19.34 -33.48
C LYS A 112 -15.54 19.14 -32.17
N ASP A 113 -16.88 19.04 -32.24
CA ASP A 113 -17.70 18.87 -31.03
C ASP A 113 -17.44 17.50 -30.37
N GLN A 114 -17.22 16.44 -31.15
CA GLN A 114 -16.79 15.13 -30.62
C GLN A 114 -15.41 15.19 -29.97
N PHE A 115 -14.47 15.90 -30.58
CA PHE A 115 -13.14 16.11 -30.02
C PHE A 115 -13.21 16.88 -28.70
N ASP A 116 -14.00 17.96 -28.64
CA ASP A 116 -14.17 18.76 -27.43
C ASP A 116 -14.77 17.93 -26.30
N GLU A 117 -15.77 17.09 -26.59
CA GLU A 117 -16.37 16.15 -25.62
C GLU A 117 -15.35 15.11 -25.13
N ALA A 118 -14.61 14.45 -26.03
CA ALA A 118 -13.58 13.48 -25.66
C ALA A 118 -12.47 14.12 -24.81
N SER A 119 -12.05 15.35 -25.18
CA SER A 119 -11.07 16.12 -24.43
C SER A 119 -11.57 16.44 -23.02
N ASN A 120 -12.84 16.85 -22.87
CA ASN A 120 -13.44 17.09 -21.56
C ASN A 120 -13.48 15.82 -20.70
N GLN A 121 -13.81 14.67 -21.29
CA GLN A 121 -13.80 13.39 -20.58
C GLN A 121 -12.40 13.01 -20.08
N ILE A 122 -11.35 13.23 -20.89
CA ILE A 122 -9.96 13.01 -20.48
C ILE A 122 -9.61 13.90 -19.28
N VAL A 123 -9.95 15.19 -19.34
CA VAL A 123 -9.67 16.13 -18.24
C VAL A 123 -10.39 15.71 -16.96
N LEU A 124 -11.65 15.29 -17.05
CA LEU A 124 -12.40 14.79 -15.90
C LEU A 124 -11.77 13.53 -15.29
N HIS A 125 -11.34 12.57 -16.12
CA HIS A 125 -10.68 11.35 -15.64
C HIS A 125 -9.34 11.66 -14.98
N LEU A 126 -8.52 12.55 -15.57
CA LEU A 126 -7.25 12.98 -14.98
C LEU A 126 -7.45 13.65 -13.62
N LYS A 127 -8.46 14.52 -13.50
CA LYS A 127 -8.81 15.15 -12.23
C LYS A 127 -9.25 14.13 -11.17
N ALA A 128 -10.09 13.17 -11.53
CA ALA A 128 -10.51 12.12 -10.61
C ALA A 128 -9.32 11.27 -10.12
N LYS A 129 -8.36 10.98 -11.01
CA LYS A 129 -7.12 10.27 -10.66
C LYS A 129 -6.20 11.11 -9.77
N GLU A 130 -6.09 12.41 -10.01
CA GLU A 130 -5.35 13.34 -9.15
C GLU A 130 -5.95 13.39 -7.73
N ASP A 131 -7.28 13.47 -7.62
CA ASP A 131 -7.98 13.46 -6.34
C ASP A 131 -7.81 12.13 -5.58
N GLU A 132 -7.82 11.00 -6.29
CA GLU A 132 -7.54 9.67 -5.73
C GLU A 132 -6.10 9.56 -5.20
N LEU A 133 -5.12 9.96 -5.99
CA LEU A 133 -3.71 9.97 -5.58
C LEU A 133 -3.49 10.91 -4.39
N SER A 134 -4.13 12.08 -4.39
CA SER A 134 -4.05 13.04 -3.29
C SER A 134 -4.57 12.44 -1.98
N ARG A 135 -5.69 11.70 -2.02
CA ARG A 135 -6.20 10.96 -0.86
C ARG A 135 -5.25 9.85 -0.41
N SER A 136 -4.69 9.09 -1.36
CA SER A 136 -3.71 8.03 -1.05
C SER A 136 -2.47 8.60 -0.34
N VAL A 137 -1.90 9.70 -0.87
CA VAL A 137 -0.74 10.36 -0.27
C VAL A 137 -1.06 10.88 1.14
N ALA A 138 -2.25 11.44 1.35
CA ALA A 138 -2.67 11.89 2.67
C ALA A 138 -2.76 10.71 3.67
N SER A 139 -3.34 9.56 3.26
CA SER A 139 -3.39 8.34 4.09
C SER A 139 -1.98 7.86 4.47
N SER A 140 -1.10 7.71 3.48
CA SER A 140 0.27 7.23 3.71
C SER A 140 1.07 8.17 4.63
N LYS A 141 0.82 9.48 4.60
CA LYS A 141 1.45 10.43 5.54
C LYS A 141 0.98 10.21 6.98
N VAL A 142 -0.31 9.94 7.19
CA VAL A 142 -0.85 9.62 8.51
C VAL A 142 -0.29 8.30 9.01
N GLU A 143 -0.29 7.26 8.17
CA GLU A 143 0.29 5.96 8.48
C GLU A 143 1.77 6.07 8.87
N ALA A 144 2.57 6.80 8.08
CA ALA A 144 3.98 7.03 8.39
C ALA A 144 4.20 7.76 9.72
N SER A 145 3.30 8.70 10.06
CA SER A 145 3.34 9.41 11.34
C SER A 145 3.01 8.48 12.51
N THR A 146 2.03 7.60 12.34
CA THR A 146 1.67 6.56 13.31
C THR A 146 2.82 5.59 13.54
N VAL A 147 3.43 5.06 12.47
CA VAL A 147 4.60 4.16 12.57
C VAL A 147 5.74 4.84 13.31
N ARG A 148 6.01 6.12 13.04
CA ARG A 148 7.03 6.88 13.76
C ARG A 148 6.73 6.99 15.26
N ALA A 149 5.47 7.23 15.63
CA ALA A 149 5.06 7.26 17.03
C ALA A 149 5.28 5.90 17.72
N TRP A 150 4.97 4.80 17.03
CA TRP A 150 5.24 3.45 17.53
C TRP A 150 6.73 3.16 17.72
N ILE A 151 7.56 3.56 16.76
CA ILE A 151 9.03 3.42 16.87
C ILE A 151 9.52 4.13 18.13
N ASN A 152 9.16 5.41 18.29
CA ASN A 152 9.56 6.19 19.46
C ASN A 152 9.10 5.53 20.77
N PHE A 153 7.84 5.07 20.81
CA PHE A 153 7.30 4.37 21.98
C PHE A 153 8.09 3.10 22.33
N LEU A 154 8.41 2.27 21.33
CA LEU A 154 9.17 1.05 21.54
C LEU A 154 10.61 1.33 21.98
N GLU A 155 11.26 2.33 21.38
CA GLU A 155 12.60 2.75 21.78
C GLU A 155 12.64 3.26 23.22
N ASP A 156 11.68 4.09 23.62
CA ASP A 156 11.63 4.63 24.98
C ASP A 156 11.27 3.55 25.99
N THR A 157 10.36 2.64 25.64
CA THR A 157 10.03 1.47 26.47
C THR A 157 11.26 0.57 26.65
N TRP A 158 12.03 0.33 25.59
CA TRP A 158 13.26 -0.46 25.67
C TRP A 158 14.31 0.18 26.58
N LYS A 159 14.52 1.50 26.47
CA LYS A 159 15.41 2.24 27.37
C LYS A 159 14.97 2.12 28.83
N LEU A 160 13.67 2.28 29.10
CA LEU A 160 13.11 2.17 30.44
C LEU A 160 13.30 0.75 31.01
N GLN A 161 12.99 -0.28 30.23
CA GLN A 161 13.15 -1.67 30.65
C GLN A 161 14.61 -2.01 30.92
N SER A 162 15.52 -1.55 30.05
CA SER A 162 16.96 -1.78 30.22
C SER A 162 17.48 -1.12 31.50
N LEU A 163 17.09 0.13 31.76
CA LEU A 163 17.44 0.84 32.99
C LEU A 163 16.87 0.14 34.24
N TYR A 164 15.64 -0.36 34.16
CA TYR A 164 15.03 -1.08 35.28
C TYR A 164 15.78 -2.37 35.62
N GLU A 165 16.16 -3.17 34.61
CA GLU A 165 16.95 -4.38 34.86
C GLU A 165 18.35 -4.05 35.38
N GLU A 166 19.01 -3.00 34.89
CA GLU A 166 20.30 -2.54 35.43
C GLU A 166 20.20 -2.14 36.91
N ILE A 167 19.17 -1.37 37.28
CA ILE A 167 18.92 -0.98 38.68
C ILE A 167 18.66 -2.22 39.55
N LYS A 168 17.82 -3.14 39.07
CA LYS A 168 17.45 -4.36 39.80
C LYS A 168 18.64 -5.30 39.99
N GLU A 169 19.48 -5.47 38.98
CA GLU A 169 20.72 -6.24 39.06
C GLU A 169 21.69 -5.61 40.06
N LYS A 170 21.87 -4.29 39.99
CA LYS A 170 22.69 -3.57 40.96
C LYS A 170 22.18 -3.76 42.39
N GLN A 171 20.88 -3.61 42.61
CA GLN A 171 20.27 -3.83 43.92
C GLN A 171 20.47 -5.27 44.42
N ALA A 172 20.32 -6.27 43.55
CA ALA A 172 20.55 -7.66 43.91
C ALA A 172 22.02 -7.93 44.29
N ASN A 173 22.96 -7.32 43.58
CA ASN A 173 24.39 -7.40 43.89
C ASN A 173 24.72 -6.71 45.22
N ASP A 174 24.22 -5.49 45.44
CA ASP A 174 24.40 -4.73 46.70
C ASP A 174 23.86 -5.53 47.91
N GLU A 175 22.69 -6.18 47.75
CA GLU A 175 22.11 -7.06 48.77
C GLU A 175 22.96 -8.31 49.03
N LEU A 176 23.47 -8.95 47.96
CA LEU A 176 24.33 -10.12 48.08
C LEU A 176 25.66 -9.79 48.76
N ASP A 177 26.23 -8.60 48.51
CA ASP A 177 27.42 -8.12 49.19
C ASP A 177 27.16 -7.86 50.68
N ARG A 178 26.01 -7.26 51.02
CA ARG A 178 25.59 -7.09 52.43
C ARG A 178 25.42 -8.43 53.14
N CYS A 179 24.77 -9.41 52.49
CA CYS A 179 24.67 -10.78 53.01
C CYS A 179 26.05 -11.42 53.18
N GLY A 180 26.97 -11.20 52.24
CA GLY A 180 28.36 -11.65 52.32
C GLY A 180 29.04 -11.20 53.61
N VAL A 181 28.93 -9.91 53.97
CA VAL A 181 29.48 -9.37 55.23
C VAL A 181 28.86 -10.06 56.46
N CYS A 182 27.54 -10.26 56.47
CA CYS A 182 26.88 -10.99 57.56
C CYS A 182 27.37 -12.44 57.69
N PHE A 183 27.59 -13.13 56.56
CA PHE A 183 28.12 -14.49 56.56
C PHE A 183 29.57 -14.56 57.08
N VAL A 184 30.44 -13.62 56.68
CA VAL A 184 31.82 -13.55 57.21
C VAL A 184 31.78 -13.38 58.72
N ASN A 185 30.96 -12.47 59.25
CA ASN A 185 30.83 -12.24 60.69
C ASN A 185 30.34 -13.51 61.43
N LEU A 186 29.39 -14.23 60.84
CA LEU A 186 28.88 -15.48 61.41
C LEU A 186 29.94 -16.59 61.41
N ILE A 187 30.67 -16.75 60.30
CA ILE A 187 31.79 -17.70 60.19
C ILE A 187 32.84 -17.36 61.24
N LYS A 188 33.25 -16.09 61.33
CA LYS A 188 34.21 -15.62 62.32
C LYS A 188 33.77 -16.01 63.73
N HIS A 189 32.52 -15.72 64.11
CA HIS A 189 31.99 -16.08 65.43
C HIS A 189 32.07 -17.58 65.71
N HIS A 190 31.60 -18.43 64.79
CA HIS A 190 31.61 -19.88 65.00
C HIS A 190 33.01 -20.50 64.99
N VAL A 191 33.89 -20.05 64.10
CA VAL A 191 35.27 -20.55 64.03
C VAL A 191 36.07 -20.09 65.25
N SER A 192 35.88 -18.85 65.71
CA SER A 192 36.45 -18.38 66.98
C SER A 192 35.98 -19.24 68.17
N ALA A 193 34.67 -19.52 68.27
CA ALA A 193 34.16 -20.39 69.31
C ALA A 193 34.77 -21.80 69.26
N CYS A 194 34.96 -22.36 68.05
CA CYS A 194 35.67 -23.64 67.88
C CYS A 194 37.13 -23.55 68.35
N VAL A 195 37.85 -22.46 68.04
CA VAL A 195 39.23 -22.24 68.50
C VAL A 195 39.28 -22.21 70.03
N ASP A 196 38.39 -21.47 70.69
CA ASP A 196 38.35 -21.33 72.15
C ASP A 196 38.02 -22.67 72.84
N GLU A 197 37.04 -23.40 72.31
CA GLU A 197 36.66 -24.73 72.80
C GLU A 197 37.79 -25.76 72.62
N LEU A 198 38.45 -25.74 71.46
CA LEU A 198 39.59 -26.60 71.16
C LEU A 198 40.78 -26.28 72.06
N ASN A 199 41.14 -25.01 72.24
CA ASN A 199 42.22 -24.60 73.17
C ASN A 199 41.96 -25.17 74.57
N THR A 200 40.76 -24.91 75.11
CA THR A 200 40.38 -25.37 76.44
C THR A 200 40.42 -26.89 76.55
N SER A 201 39.85 -27.59 75.56
CA SER A 201 39.76 -29.05 75.58
C SER A 201 41.11 -29.73 75.37
N VAL A 202 41.99 -29.17 74.53
CA VAL A 202 43.36 -29.66 74.32
C VAL A 202 44.19 -29.49 75.58
N ASP A 203 44.07 -28.36 76.28
CA ASP A 203 44.75 -28.14 77.56
C ASP A 203 44.22 -29.06 78.68
N CYS A 204 42.91 -29.28 78.74
CA CYS A 204 42.32 -30.30 79.61
C CYS A 204 42.86 -31.69 79.29
N ILE A 205 42.95 -32.07 78.01
CA ILE A 205 43.50 -33.35 77.56
C ILE A 205 44.95 -33.52 78.01
N LYS A 206 45.83 -32.53 77.79
CA LYS A 206 47.22 -32.58 78.30
C LYS A 206 47.25 -32.82 79.81
N THR A 207 46.44 -32.07 80.55
CA THR A 207 46.33 -32.19 82.01
C THR A 207 45.84 -33.58 82.44
N PHE A 208 44.85 -34.15 81.75
CA PHE A 208 44.36 -35.50 82.00
C PHE A 208 45.41 -36.56 81.67
N VAL A 209 46.15 -36.42 80.55
CA VAL A 209 47.24 -37.33 80.19
C VAL A 209 48.35 -37.30 81.25
N ASP A 210 48.78 -36.12 81.68
CA ASP A 210 49.80 -35.97 82.73
C ASP A 210 49.34 -36.60 84.05
N ASN A 211 48.09 -36.36 84.46
CA ASN A 211 47.51 -36.95 85.66
C ASN A 211 47.41 -38.49 85.56
N LEU A 212 46.96 -39.03 84.42
CA LEU A 212 46.88 -40.47 84.19
C LEU A 212 48.27 -41.13 84.16
N LYS A 213 49.29 -40.42 83.68
CA LYS A 213 50.68 -40.87 83.73
C LYS A 213 51.18 -41.05 85.16
N ILE A 214 50.85 -40.13 86.08
CA ILE A 214 51.18 -40.26 87.51
C ILE A 214 50.57 -41.55 88.10
N PHE A 215 49.35 -41.93 87.72
CA PHE A 215 48.73 -43.18 88.16
C PHE A 215 49.40 -44.42 87.55
N SER A 216 49.98 -44.32 86.35
CA SER A 216 50.75 -45.41 85.74
C SER A 216 52.10 -45.62 86.44
N ASP A 217 52.80 -44.52 86.77
CA ASP A 217 54.11 -44.54 87.42
C ASP A 217 54.04 -44.97 88.90
N ARG A 218 52.92 -44.68 89.58
CA ARG A 218 52.66 -45.11 90.97
C ARG A 218 52.17 -46.57 91.09
N SER A 219 51.85 -47.24 89.97
CA SER A 219 51.28 -48.60 89.99
C SER A 219 52.29 -49.75 90.15
N VAL A 220 53.51 -49.48 90.60
CA VAL A 220 54.48 -50.48 91.06
C VAL A 220 54.96 -50.16 92.47
N SER A 221 54.16 -50.52 93.48
CA SER A 221 54.62 -51.17 94.73
C SER A 221 53.46 -51.37 95.71
N THR A 222 53.27 -52.64 96.08
CA THR A 222 52.69 -53.19 97.33
C THR A 222 51.20 -52.97 97.64
N ASP A 223 50.43 -54.02 97.35
CA ASP A 223 49.74 -54.89 98.33
C ASP A 223 49.20 -54.23 99.60
N ASP A 224 47.88 -54.05 99.71
CA ASP A 224 47.02 -54.71 100.70
C ASP A 224 45.58 -54.16 100.57
N GLY A 225 44.61 -55.03 100.87
CA GLY A 225 43.21 -54.93 100.52
C GLY A 225 42.45 -53.72 101.09
N GLY A 226 41.45 -53.29 100.31
CA GLY A 226 40.50 -52.28 100.77
C GLY A 226 39.59 -51.78 99.65
N LEU A 227 38.79 -52.68 99.06
CA LEU A 227 37.65 -52.28 98.24
C LEU A 227 36.66 -51.49 99.10
N SER A 228 36.73 -50.16 99.05
CA SER A 228 35.60 -49.28 99.30
C SER A 228 35.09 -48.77 97.96
N LYS A 229 33.82 -49.07 97.67
CA LYS A 229 33.04 -48.61 96.51
C LYS A 229 32.75 -47.10 96.63
N GLN A 230 33.80 -46.29 96.64
CA GLN A 230 33.72 -44.83 96.62
C GLN A 230 34.74 -44.33 95.61
N SER A 231 34.25 -44.02 94.41
CA SER A 231 34.94 -43.39 93.27
C SER A 231 36.38 -43.83 93.03
N ASN A 232 36.63 -44.77 92.10
CA ASN A 232 37.97 -44.96 91.55
C ASN A 232 38.38 -43.65 90.83
N PRO A 233 39.31 -42.84 91.37
CA PRO A 233 39.62 -41.52 90.81
C PRO A 233 40.22 -41.62 89.41
N ARG A 234 40.89 -42.75 89.10
CA ARG A 234 41.39 -43.04 87.76
C ARG A 234 40.24 -43.28 86.77
N LYS A 235 39.19 -44.02 87.17
CA LYS A 235 38.02 -44.26 86.30
C LYS A 235 37.31 -42.96 85.92
N TYR A 236 37.16 -42.03 86.87
CA TYR A 236 36.57 -40.72 86.59
C TYR A 236 37.41 -39.89 85.61
N LEU A 237 38.74 -39.88 85.78
CA LEU A 237 39.67 -39.20 84.86
C LEU A 237 39.65 -39.80 83.44
N GLU A 238 39.57 -41.12 83.32
CA GLU A 238 39.48 -41.80 82.02
C GLU A 238 38.13 -41.48 81.31
N GLU A 239 37.03 -41.34 82.06
CA GLU A 239 35.71 -40.97 81.53
C GLU A 239 35.65 -39.49 81.09
N GLU A 240 36.17 -38.57 81.90
CA GLU A 240 36.29 -37.14 81.53
C GLU A 240 37.25 -36.94 80.33
N TYR A 241 38.33 -37.73 80.23
CA TYR A 241 39.21 -37.73 79.08
C TYR A 241 38.46 -38.12 77.80
N LEU A 242 37.69 -39.20 77.82
CA LEU A 242 36.92 -39.67 76.66
C LEU A 242 35.85 -38.67 76.23
N GLU A 243 35.14 -38.09 77.19
CA GLU A 243 34.13 -37.06 76.88
C GLU A 243 34.78 -35.80 76.30
N THR A 244 35.96 -35.42 76.80
CA THR A 244 36.73 -34.28 76.26
C THR A 244 37.32 -34.60 74.88
N GLU A 245 37.81 -35.81 74.65
CA GLU A 245 38.28 -36.30 73.35
C GLU A 245 37.15 -36.24 72.31
N LYS A 246 35.94 -36.67 72.68
CA LYS A 246 34.75 -36.58 71.82
C LYS A 246 34.39 -35.14 71.48
N LYS A 247 34.48 -34.20 72.43
CA LYS A 247 34.27 -32.77 72.18
C LYS A 247 35.29 -32.22 71.19
N VAL A 248 36.57 -32.55 71.36
CA VAL A 248 37.64 -32.15 70.42
C VAL A 248 37.36 -32.65 69.00
N VAL A 249 37.02 -33.94 68.83
CA VAL A 249 36.69 -34.51 67.52
C VAL A 249 35.47 -33.82 66.89
N THR A 250 34.45 -33.53 67.69
CA THR A 250 33.23 -32.87 67.23
C THR A 250 33.51 -31.43 66.80
N ALA A 251 34.29 -30.68 67.58
CA ALA A 251 34.69 -29.31 67.26
C ALA A 251 35.54 -29.23 65.98
N PHE A 252 36.48 -30.16 65.77
CA PHE A 252 37.22 -30.24 64.51
C PHE A 252 36.32 -30.55 63.31
N SER A 253 35.37 -31.49 63.47
CA SER A 253 34.42 -31.82 62.40
C SER A 253 33.53 -30.62 62.05
N LEU A 254 33.06 -29.87 63.05
CA LEU A 254 32.29 -28.65 62.83
C LEU A 254 33.12 -27.60 62.07
N ALA A 255 34.37 -27.37 62.47
CA ALA A 255 35.26 -26.44 61.79
C ALA A 255 35.52 -26.83 60.32
N ASP A 256 35.75 -28.12 60.03
CA ASP A 256 35.96 -28.59 58.67
C ASP A 256 34.69 -28.48 57.81
N ASN A 257 33.50 -28.69 58.39
CA ASN A 257 32.23 -28.46 57.70
C ASN A 257 32.03 -26.98 57.33
N ILE A 258 32.31 -26.06 58.26
CA ILE A 258 32.25 -24.61 58.01
C ILE A 258 33.27 -24.22 56.93
N ARG A 259 34.49 -24.75 57.01
CA ARG A 259 35.56 -24.54 56.02
C ARG A 259 35.13 -25.00 54.63
N ALA A 260 34.56 -26.21 54.51
CA ALA A 260 34.05 -26.73 53.25
C ALA A 260 32.95 -25.83 52.67
N LEU A 261 31.96 -25.43 53.48
CA LEU A 261 30.87 -24.57 53.03
C LEU A 261 31.36 -23.20 52.52
N THR A 262 32.37 -22.65 53.17
CA THR A 262 32.95 -21.34 52.87
C THR A 262 33.73 -21.34 51.55
N PHE A 263 34.54 -22.37 51.30
CA PHE A 263 35.50 -22.37 50.18
C PHE A 263 35.12 -23.25 48.98
N SER A 264 34.00 -24.00 49.02
CA SER A 264 33.59 -24.91 47.93
C SER A 264 33.01 -24.23 46.70
N ASN A 265 32.47 -23.00 46.81
CA ASN A 265 31.88 -22.28 45.68
C ASN A 265 32.79 -21.09 45.28
N PRO A 266 33.26 -21.00 44.03
CA PRO A 266 34.19 -19.96 43.58
C PRO A 266 33.60 -18.54 43.63
N GLU A 267 32.30 -18.35 43.38
CA GLU A 267 31.64 -17.04 43.48
C GLU A 267 31.47 -16.57 44.92
N ARG A 268 31.25 -17.52 45.85
CA ARG A 268 31.23 -17.22 47.30
C ARG A 268 32.63 -16.95 47.82
N LYS A 269 33.62 -17.66 47.29
CA LYS A 269 35.03 -17.55 47.71
C LYS A 269 35.61 -16.15 47.49
N THR A 270 35.26 -15.47 46.39
CA THR A 270 35.75 -14.11 46.13
C THR A 270 35.13 -13.08 47.08
N ARG A 271 33.86 -13.26 47.47
CA ARG A 271 33.14 -12.34 48.38
C ARG A 271 33.45 -12.59 49.87
N LEU A 272 33.94 -13.78 50.22
CA LEU A 272 34.21 -14.20 51.61
C LEU A 272 35.71 -14.23 51.95
N ASP A 273 36.57 -13.56 51.17
CA ASP A 273 38.03 -13.62 51.32
C ASP A 273 38.54 -12.72 52.46
N ASP A 274 38.23 -13.10 53.70
CA ASP A 274 38.64 -12.37 54.89
C ASP A 274 39.95 -12.95 55.50
N PRO A 275 40.99 -12.12 55.74
CA PRO A 275 42.27 -12.59 56.27
C PRO A 275 42.16 -13.10 57.71
N GLU A 276 41.22 -12.60 58.51
CA GLU A 276 41.04 -13.02 59.90
C GLU A 276 40.40 -14.40 59.99
N VAL A 277 39.40 -14.68 59.16
CA VAL A 277 38.80 -16.03 59.03
C VAL A 277 39.86 -17.06 58.62
N LYS A 278 40.74 -16.72 57.67
CA LYS A 278 41.86 -17.59 57.29
C LYS A 278 42.82 -17.86 58.46
N ASN A 279 43.13 -16.83 59.25
CA ASN A 279 44.00 -16.97 60.42
C ASN A 279 43.37 -17.82 61.53
N LEU A 280 42.05 -17.75 61.72
CA LEU A 280 41.33 -18.61 62.67
C LEU A 280 41.40 -20.07 62.24
N PHE A 281 41.16 -20.38 60.96
CA PHE A 281 41.32 -21.74 60.43
C PHE A 281 42.75 -22.25 60.55
N ALA A 282 43.76 -21.41 60.29
CA ALA A 282 45.16 -21.79 60.51
C ALA A 282 45.45 -22.06 62.00
N SER A 283 44.77 -21.38 62.92
CA SER A 283 44.89 -21.64 64.37
C SER A 283 44.29 -23.00 64.75
N ILE A 284 43.15 -23.38 64.16
CA ILE A 284 42.57 -24.72 64.30
C ILE A 284 43.55 -25.79 63.79
N ASP A 285 44.20 -25.56 62.65
CA ASP A 285 45.17 -26.52 62.11
C ASP A 285 46.40 -26.67 63.05
N ARG A 286 46.86 -25.59 63.68
CA ARG A 286 47.89 -25.67 64.72
C ARG A 286 47.44 -26.48 65.94
N LEU A 287 46.21 -26.24 66.42
CA LEU A 287 45.64 -26.99 67.54
C LEU A 287 45.45 -28.47 67.23
N ARG A 288 45.16 -28.81 65.96
CA ARG A 288 45.11 -30.19 65.49
C ARG A 288 46.46 -30.88 65.63
N VAL A 289 47.52 -30.24 65.15
CA VAL A 289 48.90 -30.76 65.29
C VAL A 289 49.28 -30.89 66.77
N GLU A 290 48.90 -29.93 67.60
CA GLU A 290 49.17 -29.97 69.05
C GLU A 290 48.44 -31.12 69.73
N PHE A 291 47.15 -31.30 69.46
CA PHE A 291 46.37 -32.43 69.96
C PHE A 291 46.96 -33.78 69.55
N GLU A 292 47.34 -33.93 68.27
CA GLU A 292 47.96 -35.15 67.74
C GLU A 292 49.34 -35.44 68.36
N SER A 293 50.04 -34.41 68.88
CA SER A 293 51.33 -34.56 69.55
C SER A 293 51.21 -35.10 70.99
N VAL A 294 50.04 -34.98 71.62
CA VAL A 294 49.79 -35.52 72.96
C VAL A 294 49.57 -37.03 72.85
N PRO A 295 50.42 -37.87 73.47
CA PRO A 295 50.26 -39.32 73.36
C PRO A 295 48.98 -39.77 74.05
N ARG A 296 48.11 -40.48 73.31
CA ARG A 296 46.87 -41.05 73.87
C ARG A 296 47.20 -42.05 74.99
N PRO A 297 46.73 -41.84 76.22
CA PRO A 297 46.99 -42.73 77.35
C PRO A 297 46.25 -44.07 77.19
N VAL A 298 46.78 -45.12 77.81
CA VAL A 298 46.12 -46.44 77.83
C VAL A 298 44.99 -46.43 78.87
N LEU A 299 43.75 -46.38 78.40
CA LEU A 299 42.55 -46.33 79.23
C LEU A 299 42.12 -47.73 79.67
N GLN A 300 42.01 -47.96 80.97
CA GLN A 300 41.54 -49.25 81.52
C GLN A 300 40.06 -49.47 81.25
N ILE A 301 39.25 -48.40 81.17
CA ILE A 301 37.82 -48.50 80.84
C ILE A 301 37.61 -49.11 79.44
N GLU A 302 38.37 -48.69 78.42
CA GLU A 302 38.26 -49.24 77.07
C GLU A 302 38.69 -50.72 76.99
N ILE A 303 39.66 -51.13 77.81
CA ILE A 303 40.12 -52.52 77.90
C ILE A 303 39.05 -53.40 78.57
N ASN A 304 38.48 -52.91 79.67
CA ASN A 304 37.43 -53.62 80.41
C ASN A 304 36.14 -53.76 79.58
N GLU A 305 35.76 -52.74 78.81
CA GLU A 305 34.62 -52.82 77.87
C GLU A 305 34.87 -53.80 76.72
N LYS A 306 36.10 -53.87 76.19
CA LYS A 306 36.49 -54.89 75.20
C LYS A 306 36.48 -56.30 75.79
N GLU A 307 36.90 -56.49 77.04
CA GLU A 307 36.86 -57.78 77.72
C GLU A 307 35.42 -58.21 78.07
N GLU A 308 34.55 -57.29 78.50
CA GLU A 308 33.12 -57.56 78.71
C GLU A 308 32.37 -57.81 77.40
N GLY A 309 32.71 -57.10 76.33
CA GLY A 309 32.19 -57.38 74.98
C GLY A 309 32.62 -58.74 74.45
N SER A 310 33.86 -59.16 74.75
CA SER A 310 34.39 -60.49 74.41
C SER A 310 33.74 -61.61 75.25
N ARG A 311 33.47 -61.39 76.54
CA ARG A 311 32.76 -62.35 77.42
C ARG A 311 31.28 -62.55 77.05
N ARG A 312 30.65 -61.62 76.32
CA ARG A 312 29.25 -61.72 75.89
C ARG A 312 29.01 -62.60 74.64
N THR A 313 30.04 -63.26 74.09
CA THR A 313 29.92 -64.06 72.84
C THR A 313 29.92 -65.60 73.01
N ARG A 314 29.59 -66.16 74.19
CA ARG A 314 29.30 -67.60 74.36
C ARG A 314 27.89 -67.88 74.95
N SER A 315 26.88 -67.86 74.06
CA SER A 315 25.67 -68.73 73.87
C SER A 315 24.88 -69.37 75.06
N PRO A 316 23.62 -69.88 74.93
CA PRO A 316 22.54 -69.72 73.91
C PRO A 316 21.05 -69.60 74.44
N SER A 317 20.16 -69.17 73.53
CA SER A 317 18.75 -69.60 73.27
C SER A 317 17.50 -69.13 74.07
N SER A 318 16.61 -68.44 73.31
CA SER A 318 15.12 -68.51 73.24
C SER A 318 14.28 -67.99 74.43
N LYS A 319 13.14 -67.29 74.28
CA LYS A 319 12.09 -67.34 73.26
C LYS A 319 11.08 -66.17 73.45
N GLY A 320 10.44 -65.74 72.36
CA GLY A 320 9.17 -64.98 72.34
C GLY A 320 9.34 -63.48 72.09
N GLY A 321 8.68 -62.82 71.14
CA GLY A 321 7.61 -63.21 70.23
C GLY A 321 6.88 -61.93 69.80
N GLY A 322 6.57 -61.80 68.50
CA GLY A 322 5.77 -60.71 67.92
C GLY A 322 6.61 -59.47 67.57
N GLY A 323 6.52 -58.88 66.39
CA GLY A 323 5.65 -59.05 65.26
C GLY A 323 5.76 -57.79 64.40
N GLY A 324 5.72 -57.94 63.08
CA GLY A 324 5.43 -56.85 62.15
C GLY A 324 6.62 -55.99 61.71
N THR A 325 7.19 -56.32 60.56
CA THR A 325 7.48 -55.29 59.54
C THR A 325 6.16 -54.62 59.15
N PRO A 326 6.14 -53.31 58.86
CA PRO A 326 6.32 -52.95 57.46
C PRO A 326 7.18 -51.71 57.21
N THR A 327 8.07 -51.90 56.24
CA THR A 327 8.36 -50.98 55.15
C THR A 327 7.20 -50.03 54.82
N HIS A 328 7.42 -48.72 54.93
CA HIS A 328 6.71 -47.68 54.20
C HIS A 328 7.78 -46.89 53.44
N SER A 329 8.02 -47.22 52.17
CA SER A 329 7.31 -46.73 50.98
C SER A 329 7.97 -45.45 50.44
N ARG A 330 8.87 -45.68 49.49
CA ARG A 330 9.02 -44.86 48.29
C ARG A 330 7.61 -44.63 47.71
N THR A 331 7.17 -43.38 47.70
CA THR A 331 6.06 -42.95 46.87
C THR A 331 6.62 -41.89 45.92
N GLU A 332 6.97 -42.33 44.73
CA GLU A 332 7.04 -41.46 43.56
C GLU A 332 5.61 -41.05 43.18
N SER A 333 5.45 -39.74 43.00
CA SER A 333 4.63 -39.08 41.96
C SER A 333 3.10 -39.05 42.13
N PRO A 334 2.37 -38.17 41.39
CA PRO A 334 2.73 -36.91 40.73
C PRO A 334 1.69 -35.79 41.00
N ILE A 335 1.78 -34.68 40.25
CA ILE A 335 0.75 -33.62 40.04
C ILE A 335 0.84 -32.50 41.11
N ALA A 336 1.09 -31.22 40.78
CA ALA A 336 0.70 -30.47 39.61
C ALA A 336 1.84 -29.55 39.12
N ALA A 337 2.29 -29.77 37.89
CA ALA A 337 2.84 -28.71 37.07
C ALA A 337 1.69 -27.77 36.68
N GLN A 338 1.48 -26.72 37.45
CA GLN A 338 0.81 -25.49 37.07
C GLN A 338 1.78 -24.41 37.56
N LEU A 339 2.55 -23.71 36.73
CA LEU A 339 2.11 -22.82 35.67
C LEU A 339 3.29 -22.65 34.69
N ARG A 340 3.22 -23.32 33.54
CA ARG A 340 4.07 -22.99 32.40
C ARG A 340 3.33 -23.21 31.09
N THR A 341 2.29 -22.41 30.87
CA THR A 341 1.70 -22.20 29.53
C THR A 341 0.77 -20.99 29.56
N ARG A 342 1.29 -19.84 29.13
CA ARG A 342 0.51 -18.80 28.45
C ARG A 342 1.41 -18.12 27.43
N LEU A 343 1.67 -18.85 26.35
CA LEU A 343 1.73 -18.25 25.02
C LEU A 343 0.30 -18.24 24.50
N PRO A 344 -0.26 -17.11 24.07
CA PRO A 344 -1.29 -17.10 23.06
C PRO A 344 -0.57 -17.15 21.70
N SER A 345 -0.51 -18.35 21.12
CA SER A 345 -0.50 -18.48 19.67
C SER A 345 -1.95 -18.73 19.29
N GLU A 346 -2.63 -17.68 18.83
CA GLU A 346 -3.79 -17.78 17.96
C GLU A 346 -3.34 -17.18 16.63
N SER A 347 -2.66 -18.01 15.86
CA SER A 347 -2.71 -17.92 14.40
C SER A 347 -3.95 -18.69 13.98
N ASP A 348 -5.03 -17.96 13.70
CA ASP A 348 -6.03 -18.31 12.71
C ASP A 348 -6.82 -17.03 12.39
N SER A 349 -6.43 -16.39 11.30
CA SER A 349 -7.25 -15.42 10.60
C SER A 349 -7.06 -15.69 9.12
N GLU A 350 -7.83 -16.66 8.63
CA GLU A 350 -8.06 -16.86 7.21
C GLU A 350 -8.55 -15.55 6.56
N PRO A 351 -8.05 -15.19 5.37
CA PRO A 351 -8.58 -14.10 4.58
C PRO A 351 -9.83 -14.58 3.84
N GLY A 352 -11.00 -14.41 4.45
CA GLY A 352 -12.28 -14.83 3.88
C GLY A 352 -13.08 -13.67 3.29
N LYS A 353 -13.15 -13.64 1.96
CA LYS A 353 -14.13 -12.95 1.09
C LYS A 353 -13.85 -11.47 0.77
N PHE A 354 -13.01 -11.28 -0.24
CA PHE A 354 -13.15 -10.17 -1.17
C PHE A 354 -14.23 -10.58 -2.18
N ASP A 355 -15.30 -9.79 -2.32
CA ASP A 355 -16.33 -10.02 -3.33
C ASP A 355 -15.70 -10.01 -4.72
N GLN A 356 -15.72 -11.18 -5.33
CA GLN A 356 -15.20 -11.47 -6.64
C GLN A 356 -16.32 -11.29 -7.65
N ASP A 357 -16.70 -10.04 -7.89
CA ASP A 357 -17.66 -9.64 -8.91
C ASP A 357 -17.18 -8.40 -9.65
N TYR A 358 -15.99 -8.46 -10.27
CA TYR A 358 -15.75 -7.73 -11.52
C TYR A 358 -14.95 -8.61 -12.47
N ARG A 359 -15.71 -9.12 -13.43
CA ARG A 359 -15.32 -9.92 -14.58
C ARG A 359 -14.09 -9.32 -15.27
N GLU A 360 -13.05 -10.13 -15.30
CA GLU A 360 -11.96 -10.15 -16.28
C GLU A 360 -12.51 -9.81 -17.69
N TYR A 361 -12.21 -8.61 -18.20
CA TYR A 361 -12.20 -8.36 -19.63
C TYR A 361 -10.79 -8.65 -20.11
N GLY A 362 -10.67 -9.74 -20.88
CA GLY A 362 -9.44 -10.35 -21.32
C GLY A 362 -8.51 -9.38 -22.05
N ALA A 363 -7.25 -9.42 -21.65
CA ALA A 363 -6.13 -9.05 -22.48
C ALA A 363 -5.82 -10.23 -23.42
N ASP A 364 -6.68 -10.48 -24.40
CA ASP A 364 -6.43 -11.40 -25.51
C ASP A 364 -7.48 -11.16 -26.61
N ASP A 365 -7.35 -10.03 -27.30
CA ASP A 365 -7.79 -9.92 -28.71
C ASP A 365 -6.92 -8.86 -29.42
N ILE A 366 -5.60 -9.08 -29.38
CA ILE A 366 -4.69 -8.52 -30.40
C ILE A 366 -4.80 -9.48 -31.60
N GLY A 367 -5.93 -9.39 -32.30
CA GLY A 367 -6.14 -10.02 -33.60
C GLY A 367 -5.45 -9.19 -34.68
N GLY A 368 -4.47 -9.78 -35.35
CA GLY A 368 -3.68 -9.16 -36.41
C GLY A 368 -4.53 -8.61 -37.55
N GLY A 369 -4.32 -7.32 -37.86
CA GLY A 369 -4.62 -6.73 -39.15
C GLY A 369 -3.33 -6.71 -39.97
N GLU A 370 -3.16 -7.70 -40.82
CA GLU A 370 -2.13 -7.78 -41.86
C GLU A 370 -2.78 -7.40 -43.21
N PHE A 371 -2.01 -6.72 -44.07
CA PHE A 371 -2.29 -6.29 -45.46
C PHE A 371 -3.15 -5.02 -45.66
N ASP A 372 -2.84 -4.10 -46.58
CA ASP A 372 -2.05 -4.20 -47.82
C ASP A 372 -1.14 -2.98 -48.04
N ASP A 373 0.07 -3.28 -48.49
CA ASP A 373 1.03 -2.37 -49.11
C ASP A 373 0.51 -1.96 -50.50
N LEU A 374 0.16 -0.69 -50.69
CA LEU A 374 -0.02 -0.10 -52.02
C LEU A 374 0.88 1.13 -52.16
N GLU A 375 2.18 0.86 -52.15
CA GLU A 375 3.17 1.73 -52.76
C GLU A 375 3.11 1.53 -54.29
N GLY A 376 2.50 2.50 -54.99
CA GLY A 376 2.39 2.49 -56.45
C GLY A 376 2.07 3.87 -57.02
N GLU A 377 3.12 4.55 -57.49
CA GLU A 377 3.13 5.74 -58.36
C GLU A 377 2.46 7.01 -57.79
N LEU A 378 3.23 8.07 -57.52
CA LEU A 378 3.69 8.97 -58.58
C LEU A 378 4.92 9.77 -58.13
N ARG A 379 6.05 9.44 -58.74
CA ARG A 379 7.13 10.40 -59.03
C ARG A 379 6.73 11.08 -60.35
N SER A 380 6.61 12.40 -60.40
CA SER A 380 6.93 13.25 -61.59
C SER A 380 6.19 14.61 -61.57
N GLY A 381 6.95 15.68 -61.32
CA GLY A 381 6.88 16.98 -62.02
C GLY A 381 5.62 17.84 -61.88
N PHE A 382 5.71 18.93 -61.12
CA PHE A 382 5.98 20.29 -61.61
C PHE A 382 6.13 21.25 -60.42
#